data_AF-A0A370NLR6-F1
#
_entry.id   AF-A0A370NLR6-F1
#
_cell.length_a   1.000
_cell.length_b   1.000
_cell.length_c   1.000
_cell.angle_alpha   90.00
_cell.angle_beta   90.00
_cell.angle_gamma   90.00
#
_symmetry.space_group_name_H-M   'P 1'
#
loop_
_entity.id
_entity.type
_entity.pdbx_description
1 polymer ?
#
loop_
_entity_poly.entity_id
_entity_poly.type
_entity_poly.pdbx_seq_one_letter_code
_entity_poly.pdbx_strand_id
1 'polypeptide(L)' 'MSKADKKRYLKALNRRLKKESAGKFDALFVFDPPGSKPKDATGVTISGPASDEVLAVMNAVQARVFAKFEGSAMHG' A
#
# COMPACT_ATOMS: atom_id res chain seq x y z
N MET A 1 -12.79 -7.37 -6.50
CA MET A 1 -12.63 -6.80 -5.14
C MET A 1 -13.75 -5.84 -4.85
N SER A 2 -14.49 -6.09 -3.76
CA SER A 2 -15.48 -5.15 -3.25
C SER A 2 -14.81 -3.91 -2.64
N LYS A 3 -15.57 -2.81 -2.45
CA LYS A 3 -15.09 -1.62 -1.71
C LYS A 3 -14.54 -1.99 -0.32
N ALA A 4 -15.13 -3.01 0.32
CA ALA A 4 -14.68 -3.52 1.61
C ALA A 4 -13.29 -4.16 1.53
N ASP A 5 -13.01 -4.94 0.48
CA ASP A 5 -11.71 -5.60 0.28
C ASP A 5 -10.62 -4.57 -0.02
N LYS A 6 -10.93 -3.58 -0.87
CA LYS A 6 -10.02 -2.46 -1.14
C LYS A 6 -9.68 -1.69 0.14
N LYS A 7 -10.67 -1.43 1.01
CA LYS A 7 -10.44 -0.76 2.31
C LYS A 7 -9.58 -1.61 3.25
N ARG A 8 -9.80 -2.93 3.30
CA ARG A 8 -8.96 -3.86 4.08
C ARG A 8 -7.53 -3.92 3.55
N TYR A 9 -7.37 -3.93 2.23
CA TYR A 9 -6.08 -3.91 1.56
C TYR A 9 -5.31 -2.62 1.87
N LEU A 10 -5.95 -1.46 1.72
CA LEU A 10 -5.34 -0.16 2.04
C LEU A 10 -4.90 -0.09 3.52
N LYS A 11 -5.74 -0.59 4.43
CA LYS A 11 -5.42 -0.65 5.87
C LYS A 11 -4.22 -1.56 6.15
N ALA A 12 -4.10 -2.68 5.42
CA ALA A 12 -2.97 -3.60 5.55
C ALA A 12 -1.67 -2.96 5.03
N LEU A 13 -1.72 -2.28 3.88
CA LEU A 13 -0.61 -1.52 3.32
C LEU A 13 -0.10 -0.47 4.31
N ASN A 14 -0.97 0.43 4.77
CA ASN A 14 -0.60 1.50 5.69
C ASN A 14 -0.07 0.98 7.04
N ARG A 15 -0.63 -0.13 7.55
CA ARG A 15 -0.13 -0.77 8.78
C ARG A 15 1.27 -1.35 8.59
N ARG A 16 1.54 -1.97 7.44
CA ARG A 16 2.86 -2.56 7.12
C ARG A 16 3.88 -1.46 6.87
N LEU A 17 3.49 -0.42 6.14
CA LEU A 17 4.31 0.75 5.87
C LEU A 17 4.73 1.44 7.17
N LYS A 18 3.79 1.70 8.09
CA LYS A 18 4.10 2.28 9.41
C LYS A 18 5.06 1.42 10.23
N LYS A 19 5.01 0.10 10.06
CA LYS A 19 5.92 -0.84 10.74
C LYS A 19 7.31 -0.83 10.10
N GLU A 20 7.41 -0.83 8.78
CA GLU A 20 8.70 -0.82 8.07
C GLU A 20 9.36 0.56 8.11
N SER A 21 8.58 1.65 8.08
CA SER A 21 9.09 3.00 8.24
C SER A 21 9.48 3.32 9.69
N ALA A 22 8.99 2.57 10.67
CA ALA A 22 9.15 2.87 12.10
C ALA A 22 8.78 4.34 12.46
N GLY A 23 7.93 4.99 11.67
CA GLY A 23 7.59 6.41 11.82
C GLY A 23 8.64 7.40 11.28
N LYS A 24 9.68 6.94 10.57
CA LYS A 24 10.71 7.78 9.94
C LYS A 24 10.18 8.68 8.83
N PHE A 25 9.10 8.28 8.17
CA PHE A 25 8.49 9.03 7.08
C PHE A 25 6.97 8.86 7.10
N ASP A 26 6.29 9.99 6.88
CA ASP A 26 4.84 10.10 6.91
C ASP A 26 4.29 9.79 5.50
N ALA A 27 4.38 8.51 5.13
CA ALA A 27 3.93 7.99 3.85
C ALA A 27 2.66 7.15 4.02
N LEU A 28 1.73 7.28 3.08
CA LEU A 28 0.43 6.63 3.08
C LEU A 28 0.07 6.12 1.69
N PHE A 29 -0.38 4.88 1.59
CA PHE A 29 -1.01 4.36 0.39
C PHE A 29 -2.44 4.89 0.25
N VAL A 30 -2.74 5.36 -0.96
CA VAL A 30 -4.08 5.78 -1.42
C VAL A 30 -4.37 5.13 -2.78
N PHE A 31 -5.64 5.08 -3.15
CA PHE A 31 -6.06 4.69 -4.49
C PHE A 31 -6.36 5.96 -5.28
N ASP A 32 -5.46 6.31 -6.19
CA ASP A 32 -5.65 7.44 -7.10
C ASP A 32 -5.40 7.01 -8.55
N PRO A 33 -6.38 7.14 -9.47
CA PRO A 33 -7.75 7.60 -9.24
C PRO A 33 -8.59 6.64 -8.37
N PRO A 34 -9.66 7.14 -7.73
CA PRO A 34 -10.55 6.35 -6.89
C PRO A 34 -11.24 5.26 -7.72
N GLY A 35 -10.85 4.01 -7.51
CA GLY A 35 -11.30 2.88 -8.33
C GLY A 35 -10.16 2.04 -8.90
N SER A 36 -8.92 2.54 -8.83
CA SER A 36 -7.70 1.83 -9.19
C SER A 36 -7.62 0.43 -8.58
N LYS A 37 -6.89 -0.46 -9.26
CA LYS A 37 -6.71 -1.84 -8.79
C LYS A 37 -5.77 -1.82 -7.57
N PRO A 38 -5.84 -2.84 -6.70
CA PRO A 38 -4.92 -3.00 -5.56
C PRO A 38 -3.44 -2.89 -5.93
N LYS A 39 -3.08 -3.37 -7.12
CA LYS A 39 -1.73 -3.28 -7.69
C LYS A 39 -1.32 -1.87 -8.13
N ASP A 40 -2.29 -0.99 -8.34
CA ASP A 40 -2.12 0.41 -8.75
C ASP A 40 -2.37 1.34 -7.55
N ALA A 41 -2.24 0.85 -6.32
CA ALA A 41 -2.22 1.71 -5.14
C ALA A 41 -0.97 2.61 -5.24
N THR A 42 -1.15 3.91 -5.12
CA THR A 42 -0.05 4.87 -5.15
C THR A 42 0.23 5.27 -3.73
N GLY A 43 1.49 5.16 -3.33
CA GLY A 43 1.90 5.69 -2.05
C GLY A 43 2.22 7.18 -2.16
N VAL A 44 1.55 7.99 -1.34
CA VAL A 44 1.70 9.44 -1.26
C VAL A 44 2.43 9.77 0.04
N THR A 45 3.51 10.53 -0.05
CA THR A 45 4.21 11.12 1.10
C THR A 45 3.51 12.42 1.51
N ILE A 46 3.15 12.54 2.79
CA ILE A 46 2.42 13.69 3.33
C ILE A 46 3.31 14.95 3.37
N SER A 47 4.64 14.79 3.46
CA SER A 47 5.55 15.88 3.81
C SER A 47 6.61 16.27 2.76
N GLY A 48 6.50 15.82 1.50
CA GLY A 48 7.45 16.21 0.43
C GLY A 48 7.73 15.11 -0.59
N PRO A 49 8.68 15.32 -1.52
CA PRO A 49 9.09 14.29 -2.48
C PRO A 49 9.63 13.07 -1.74
N ALA A 50 9.09 11.89 -2.06
CA ALA A 50 9.59 10.63 -1.53
C ALA A 50 11.04 10.44 -1.98
N SER A 51 11.96 10.21 -1.04
CA SER A 51 13.32 9.77 -1.36
C SER A 51 13.29 8.35 -1.94
N ASP A 52 14.31 7.97 -2.72
CA ASP A 52 14.38 6.64 -3.36
C ASP A 52 14.26 5.48 -2.36
N GLU A 53 14.79 5.66 -1.14
CA GLU A 53 14.64 4.70 -0.05
C GLU A 53 13.17 4.51 0.36
N VAL A 54 12.42 5.60 0.47
CA VAL A 54 10.99 5.59 0.80
C VAL A 54 10.19 4.93 -0.32
N LEU A 55 10.53 5.23 -1.58
CA LEU A 55 9.93 4.60 -2.75
C LEU A 55 10.18 3.09 -2.78
N ALA A 56 11.40 2.64 -2.47
CA ALA A 56 11.77 1.24 -2.42
C ALA A 56 11.00 0.48 -1.32
N VAL A 57 10.89 1.07 -0.12
CA VAL A 57 10.10 0.50 0.98
C VAL A 57 8.63 0.40 0.59
N MET A 58 8.08 1.43 -0.06
CA MET A 58 6.68 1.44 -0.50
C MET A 58 6.43 0.35 -1.55
N ASN A 59 7.28 0.23 -2.57
CA ASN A 59 7.19 -0.83 -3.57
C ASN A 59 7.29 -2.23 -2.95
N ALA A 60 8.22 -2.44 -2.01
CA ALA A 60 8.37 -3.72 -1.32
C ALA A 60 7.15 -4.08 -0.45
N VAL A 61 6.62 -3.11 0.29
CA VAL A 61 5.39 -3.28 1.09
C VAL A 61 4.20 -3.60 0.20
N GLN A 62 4.06 -2.89 -0.93
CA GLN A 62 3.01 -3.11 -1.91
C GLN A 62 3.08 -4.51 -2.49
N ALA A 63 4.25 -4.96 -2.97
CA ALA A 63 4.43 -6.31 -3.51
C ALA A 63 4.08 -7.41 -2.50
N ARG A 64 4.55 -7.27 -1.24
CA ARG A 64 4.28 -8.26 -0.17
C ARG A 64 2.80 -8.34 0.20
N VAL A 65 2.15 -7.19 0.35
CA VAL A 65 0.73 -7.15 0.73
C VAL A 65 -0.13 -7.57 -0.45
N PHE A 66 0.22 -7.17 -1.67
CA PHE A 66 -0.45 -7.61 -2.90
C PHE A 66 -0.38 -9.13 -3.08
N ALA A 67 0.81 -9.74 -2.99
CA ALA A 67 0.97 -11.19 -3.09
C ALA A 67 0.12 -11.94 -2.05
N LYS A 68 0.06 -11.42 -0.80
CA LYS A 68 -0.78 -12.01 0.25
C LYS A 68 -2.28 -11.87 -0.05
N PHE A 69 -2.69 -10.78 -0.69
CA PHE A 69 -4.09 -10.52 -1.01
C PHE A 69 -4.55 -11.23 -2.29
N GLU A 70 -3.69 -11.33 -3.30
CA GLU A 70 -3.94 -12.07 -4.54
C GLU A 70 -3.98 -13.57 -4.29
N GLY A 71 -3.03 -14.11 -3.50
CA GLY A 71 -3.07 -15.50 -3.07
C GLY A 71 -4.33 -15.85 -2.25
N SER A 72 -4.86 -14.88 -1.49
CA SER A 72 -6.12 -15.03 -0.75
C SER A 72 -7.37 -14.84 -1.62
N ALA A 73 -7.25 -14.20 -2.79
CA ALA A 73 -8.36 -13.98 -3.73
C ALA A 73 -8.52 -15.13 -4.74
N MET A 74 -7.48 -15.96 -4.94
CA MET A 74 -7.54 -17.16 -5.77
C MET A 74 -8.13 -18.40 -5.07
N HIS A 75 -8.53 -18.29 -3.79
CA HIS A 75 -9.15 -19.38 -3.02
C HIS A 75 -10.61 -19.09 -2.61
N GLY A 76 -11.30 -18.20 -3.34
CA GLY A 76 -12.72 -17.88 -3.11
C GLY A 76 -13.60 -18.34 -4.25
#